data_AF-A0A4U3A7M2-F1
#
_entry.id   AF-A0A4U3A7M2-F1
#
_cell.length_a   1.000
_cell.length_b   1.000
_cell.length_c   1.000
_cell.angle_alpha   90.00
_cell.angle_beta   90.00
_cell.angle_gamma   90.00
#
_symmetry.space_group_name_H-M   'P 1'
#
loop_
_entity.id
_entity.type
_entity.pdbx_description
1 polymer ?
#
loop_
_entity_poly.entity_id
_entity_poly.type
_entity_poly.pdbx_seq_one_letter_code
_entity_poly.pdbx_strand_id
1 'polypeptide(L)'
;EKFYINKKVKTVQTAFEKFVNTYEESGKTYEEIRKLKQEFHDKTNAEMQFLNTNGIIKSDNNFYIDVINPKNNKAYSIPLNNVLTPEEYNKFENLGLKKDGMINVVGFVQDSTITPLELTTNYNRWQNENVNSDFQSINGNPAKNRLTSRSKTVTQIEFTGIVSKLQLPSKADVRLANDFETLQAVQYFA
;
A
#
# COMPACT_ATOMS: atom_id res chain seq x y z
N GLU A 1 -12.99 20.63 25.80
CA GLU A 1 -12.29 19.61 24.98
C GLU A 1 -13.23 18.58 24.35
N LYS A 2 -14.00 17.80 25.14
CA LYS A 2 -14.95 16.77 24.63
C LYS A 2 -15.93 17.26 23.55
N PHE A 3 -16.44 18.49 23.66
CA PHE A 3 -17.35 19.08 22.66
C PHE A 3 -16.71 19.23 21.28
N TYR A 4 -15.47 19.75 21.22
CA TYR A 4 -14.75 19.96 19.96
C TYR A 4 -14.36 18.64 19.30
N ILE A 5 -13.94 17.65 20.10
CA ILE A 5 -13.66 16.29 19.62
C ILE A 5 -14.92 15.66 19.04
N ASN A 6 -16.04 15.70 19.76
CA ASN A 6 -17.31 15.14 19.28
C ASN A 6 -17.80 15.82 18.00
N LYS A 7 -17.64 17.14 17.90
CA LYS A 7 -17.97 17.90 16.69
C LYS A 7 -17.10 17.46 15.51
N LYS A 8 -15.79 17.28 15.71
CA LYS A 8 -14.86 16.80 14.66
C LYS A 8 -15.21 15.39 14.21
N VAL A 9 -15.41 14.46 15.15
CA VAL A 9 -15.83 13.07 14.86
C VAL A 9 -17.12 13.04 14.05
N LYS A 10 -18.14 13.77 14.48
CA LYS A 10 -19.43 13.83 13.76
C LYS A 10 -19.27 14.42 12.35
N THR A 11 -18.43 15.44 12.20
CA THR A 11 -18.15 16.06 10.89
C THR A 11 -17.51 15.05 9.93
N VAL A 12 -16.50 14.32 10.40
CA VAL A 12 -15.83 13.27 9.61
C VAL A 12 -16.82 12.15 9.24
N GLN A 13 -17.59 11.65 10.21
CA GLN A 13 -18.59 10.59 9.97
C GLN A 13 -19.61 10.99 8.91
N THR A 14 -20.26 12.15 9.07
CA THR A 14 -21.25 12.63 8.10
C THR A 14 -20.64 12.90 6.73
N ALA A 15 -19.41 13.44 6.66
CA ALA A 15 -18.71 13.63 5.40
C ALA A 15 -18.38 12.29 4.72
N PHE A 16 -18.00 11.27 5.49
CA PHE A 16 -17.69 9.93 4.99
C PHE A 16 -18.94 9.20 4.49
N GLU A 17 -20.05 9.26 5.21
CA GLU A 17 -21.34 8.71 4.76
C GLU A 17 -21.77 9.34 3.43
N LYS A 18 -21.69 10.68 3.31
CA LYS A 18 -21.97 11.37 2.05
C LYS A 18 -21.03 10.89 0.94
N PHE A 19 -19.74 10.76 1.24
CA PHE A 19 -18.74 10.30 0.29
C PHE A 19 -19.11 8.92 -0.27
N VAL A 20 -19.39 7.95 0.60
CA VAL A 20 -19.70 6.56 0.20
C VAL A 20 -20.92 6.52 -0.72
N ASN A 21 -22.02 7.18 -0.33
CA ASN A 21 -23.24 7.20 -1.14
C ASN A 21 -22.98 7.79 -2.54
N THR A 22 -22.26 8.92 -2.60
CA THR A 22 -21.97 9.58 -3.88
C THR A 22 -21.01 8.74 -4.73
N TYR A 23 -20.03 8.08 -4.10
CA TYR A 23 -19.08 7.21 -4.79
C TYR A 23 -19.78 5.98 -5.40
N GLU A 24 -20.72 5.36 -4.68
CA GLU A 24 -21.50 4.22 -5.17
C GLU A 24 -22.29 4.57 -6.42
N GLU A 25 -22.94 5.74 -6.43
CA GLU A 25 -23.75 6.27 -7.53
C GLU A 25 -22.91 6.84 -8.70
N SER A 26 -21.63 7.17 -8.46
CA SER A 26 -20.76 7.76 -9.49
C SER A 26 -20.33 6.78 -10.59
N GLY A 27 -19.91 7.34 -11.72
CA GLY A 27 -19.24 6.60 -12.80
C GLY A 27 -17.84 6.10 -12.42
N LYS A 28 -17.32 6.50 -11.25
CA LYS A 28 -15.98 6.16 -10.72
C LYS A 28 -14.85 6.53 -11.68
N THR A 29 -15.08 7.58 -12.48
CA THR A 29 -14.04 8.16 -13.32
C THR A 29 -13.02 8.91 -12.46
N TYR A 30 -11.83 9.12 -13.00
CA TYR A 30 -10.76 9.84 -12.29
C TYR A 30 -11.21 11.22 -11.80
N GLU A 31 -11.88 12.00 -12.66
CA GLU A 31 -12.32 13.36 -12.34
C GLU A 31 -13.39 13.38 -11.23
N GLU A 32 -14.34 12.45 -11.27
CA GLU A 32 -15.36 12.30 -10.23
C GLU A 32 -14.72 11.92 -8.88
N ILE A 33 -13.82 10.94 -8.88
CA ILE A 33 -13.13 10.50 -7.66
C ILE A 33 -12.28 11.65 -7.09
N ARG A 34 -11.55 12.37 -7.94
CA ARG A 34 -10.75 13.54 -7.52
C ARG A 34 -11.62 14.60 -6.86
N LYS A 35 -12.78 14.90 -7.45
CA LYS A 35 -13.74 15.87 -6.88
C LYS A 35 -14.28 15.39 -5.53
N LEU A 36 -14.64 14.11 -5.40
CA LEU A 36 -15.12 13.55 -4.14
C LEU A 36 -14.06 13.62 -3.03
N LYS A 37 -12.79 13.33 -3.34
CA LYS A 37 -11.68 13.47 -2.40
C LYS A 37 -11.50 14.92 -1.96
N GLN A 38 -11.57 15.87 -2.89
CA GLN A 38 -11.47 17.30 -2.58
C GLN A 38 -12.61 17.75 -1.67
N GLU A 39 -13.87 17.38 -1.98
CA GLU A 39 -15.02 17.73 -1.15
C GLU A 39 -14.92 17.18 0.28
N PHE A 40 -14.36 15.97 0.43
CA PHE A 40 -14.11 15.38 1.74
C PHE A 40 -13.04 16.17 2.50
N HIS A 41 -11.93 16.48 1.84
CA HIS A 41 -10.83 17.25 2.41
C HIS A 41 -11.28 18.64 2.87
N ASP A 42 -11.97 19.40 2.01
CA ASP A 42 -12.44 20.74 2.30
C ASP A 42 -13.36 20.79 3.54
N LYS A 43 -14.10 19.71 3.81
CA LYS A 43 -15.02 19.61 4.94
C LYS A 43 -14.38 19.14 6.24
N THR A 44 -13.37 18.28 6.14
CA THR A 44 -12.85 17.54 7.29
C THR A 44 -11.44 17.93 7.66
N ASN A 45 -10.72 18.61 6.75
CA ASN A 45 -9.28 18.78 6.78
C ASN A 45 -8.57 17.43 6.98
N ALA A 46 -9.11 16.37 6.35
CA ALA A 46 -8.58 15.03 6.36
C ALA A 46 -8.49 14.50 4.93
N GLU A 47 -7.62 13.53 4.72
CA GLU A 47 -7.41 12.93 3.41
C GLU A 47 -8.10 11.59 3.26
N MET A 48 -8.22 11.16 2.01
CA MET A 48 -8.80 9.87 1.69
C MET A 48 -7.95 9.11 0.67
N GLN A 49 -7.56 7.91 1.10
CA GLN A 49 -6.82 6.97 0.28
C GLN A 49 -7.69 5.77 -0.09
N PHE A 50 -7.56 5.34 -1.35
CA PHE A 50 -8.23 4.15 -1.85
C PHE A 50 -7.26 3.00 -1.86
N LEU A 51 -7.68 1.87 -1.28
CA LEU A 51 -6.94 0.63 -1.31
C LEU A 51 -7.66 -0.38 -2.22
N ASN A 52 -6.90 -1.27 -2.85
CA ASN A 52 -7.47 -2.45 -3.48
C ASN A 52 -7.72 -3.56 -2.44
N THR A 53 -8.23 -4.71 -2.90
CA THR A 53 -8.58 -5.84 -2.02
C THR A 53 -7.40 -6.44 -1.26
N ASN A 54 -6.17 -6.14 -1.68
CA ASN A 54 -4.93 -6.60 -1.07
C ASN A 54 -4.26 -5.47 -0.25
N GLY A 55 -4.99 -4.39 0.06
CA GLY A 55 -4.48 -3.26 0.84
C GLY A 55 -3.56 -2.31 0.06
N ILE A 56 -3.40 -2.47 -1.25
CA ILE A 56 -2.48 -1.64 -2.06
C ILE A 56 -3.16 -0.34 -2.47
N ILE A 57 -2.46 0.78 -2.28
CA ILE A 57 -2.86 2.11 -2.70
C ILE A 57 -3.14 2.14 -4.20
N LYS A 58 -4.40 2.42 -4.55
CA LYS A 58 -4.80 2.70 -5.91
C LYS A 58 -4.30 4.08 -6.32
N SER A 59 -3.59 4.12 -7.45
CA SER A 59 -3.07 5.32 -8.08
C SER A 59 -3.22 5.19 -9.59
N ASP A 60 -3.16 6.31 -10.31
CA ASP A 60 -3.11 6.32 -11.78
C ASP A 60 -1.84 5.64 -12.28
N ASN A 61 -0.75 5.79 -11.53
CA ASN A 61 0.51 5.11 -11.76
C ASN A 61 0.67 3.94 -10.78
N ASN A 62 0.67 2.72 -11.30
CA ASN A 62 0.96 1.52 -10.51
C ASN A 62 2.43 1.14 -10.67
N PHE A 63 3.15 1.15 -9.57
CA PHE A 63 4.56 0.77 -9.51
C PHE A 63 4.69 -0.64 -8.96
N TYR A 64 5.49 -1.46 -9.63
CA TYR A 64 5.59 -2.88 -9.30
C TYR A 64 6.90 -3.53 -9.78
N ILE A 65 7.21 -4.68 -9.19
CA ILE A 65 8.20 -5.65 -9.68
C ILE A 65 7.47 -6.96 -9.93
N ASP A 66 7.58 -7.52 -11.13
CA ASP A 66 7.16 -8.90 -11.37
C ASP A 66 8.36 -9.83 -11.31
N VAL A 67 8.30 -10.86 -10.46
CA VAL A 67 9.38 -11.81 -10.24
C VAL A 67 8.90 -13.22 -10.56
N ILE A 68 9.68 -13.96 -11.34
CA ILE A 68 9.45 -15.39 -11.60
C ILE A 68 10.26 -16.20 -10.59
N ASN A 69 9.59 -17.09 -9.86
CA ASN A 69 10.24 -18.08 -9.02
C ASN A 69 10.59 -19.32 -9.86
N PRO A 70 11.88 -19.60 -10.12
CA PRO A 70 12.28 -20.72 -10.96
C PRO A 70 11.96 -22.08 -10.35
N LYS A 71 11.78 -22.18 -9.02
CA LYS A 71 11.49 -23.45 -8.33
C LYS A 71 10.10 -23.99 -8.67
N ASN A 72 9.13 -23.10 -8.92
CA ASN A 72 7.74 -23.48 -9.19
C ASN A 72 7.18 -22.86 -10.48
N ASN A 73 8.00 -22.11 -11.21
CA ASN A 73 7.67 -21.39 -12.44
C ASN A 73 6.46 -20.44 -12.31
N LYS A 74 6.19 -19.93 -11.10
CA LYS A 74 5.12 -18.97 -10.85
C LYS A 74 5.66 -17.54 -10.91
N ALA A 75 4.87 -16.66 -11.50
CA ALA A 75 5.08 -15.22 -11.45
C ALA A 75 4.38 -14.64 -10.22
N TYR A 76 5.08 -13.73 -9.56
CA TYR A 76 4.58 -12.97 -8.43
C TYR A 76 4.77 -11.48 -8.68
N SER A 77 3.89 -10.65 -8.15
CA SER A 77 3.99 -9.19 -8.25
C SER A 77 4.22 -8.57 -6.88
N ILE A 78 5.23 -7.71 -6.78
CA ILE A 78 5.56 -6.91 -5.61
C ILE A 78 5.09 -5.48 -5.91
N PRO A 79 3.97 -5.01 -5.32
CA PRO A 79 3.51 -3.64 -5.47
C PRO A 79 4.40 -2.70 -4.67
N LEU A 80 4.74 -1.55 -5.26
CA LEU A 80 5.63 -0.56 -4.63
C LEU A 80 4.87 0.66 -4.08
N ASN A 81 3.60 0.81 -4.44
CA ASN A 81 2.76 1.94 -4.06
C ASN A 81 2.60 2.15 -2.55
N ASN A 82 2.79 1.10 -1.74
CA ASN A 82 2.71 1.16 -0.27
C ASN A 82 4.07 1.14 0.42
N VAL A 83 5.15 0.99 -0.34
CA VAL A 83 6.45 0.57 0.18
C VAL A 83 7.43 1.74 0.23
N LEU A 84 7.30 2.69 -0.69
CA LEU A 84 8.32 3.71 -0.93
C LEU A 84 7.89 5.05 -0.34
N THR A 85 8.34 5.33 0.89
CA THR A 85 8.46 6.71 1.38
C THR A 85 9.63 7.42 0.67
N PRO A 86 9.77 8.76 0.73
CA PRO A 86 10.88 9.45 0.07
C PRO A 86 12.24 9.04 0.67
N GLU A 87 12.26 8.67 1.94
CA GLU A 87 13.44 8.17 2.65
C GLU A 87 13.79 6.75 2.20
N GLU A 88 12.79 5.87 2.12
CA GLU A 88 12.95 4.49 1.65
C GLU A 88 13.29 4.39 0.17
N TYR A 89 12.87 5.37 -0.63
CA TYR A 89 13.14 5.39 -2.07
C TYR A 89 14.63 5.34 -2.40
N ASN A 90 15.47 6.12 -1.72
CA ASN A 90 16.90 6.11 -2.04
C ASN A 90 17.54 4.76 -1.64
N LYS A 91 17.10 4.14 -0.53
CA LYS A 91 17.56 2.79 -0.11
C LYS A 91 17.14 1.74 -1.13
N PHE A 92 15.90 1.82 -1.60
CA PHE A 92 15.35 0.91 -2.59
C PHE A 92 15.98 1.07 -3.98
N GLU A 93 16.22 2.31 -4.44
CA GLU A 93 16.89 2.62 -5.70
C GLU A 93 18.29 2.01 -5.75
N ASN A 94 19.01 2.03 -4.61
CA ASN A 94 20.33 1.42 -4.47
C ASN A 94 20.33 -0.10 -4.69
N LEU A 95 19.20 -0.80 -4.64
CA LEU A 95 19.14 -2.21 -5.03
C LEU A 95 19.64 -2.44 -6.46
N GLY A 96 19.53 -1.44 -7.34
CA GLY A 96 19.97 -1.53 -8.72
C GLY A 96 19.18 -2.59 -9.50
N LEU A 97 17.89 -2.73 -9.22
CA LEU A 97 17.00 -3.70 -9.87
C LEU A 97 16.99 -3.49 -11.38
N LYS A 98 17.16 -4.58 -12.12
CA LYS A 98 17.14 -4.60 -13.59
C LYS A 98 16.30 -5.75 -14.07
N LYS A 99 15.68 -5.58 -15.24
CA LYS A 99 15.02 -6.68 -15.94
C LYS A 99 16.03 -7.81 -16.17
N ASP A 100 15.55 -9.04 -16.03
CA ASP A 100 16.30 -10.30 -16.11
C ASP A 100 17.38 -10.47 -15.02
N GLY A 101 17.43 -9.55 -14.05
CA GLY A 101 18.32 -9.63 -12.88
C GLY A 101 17.81 -10.62 -11.83
N MET A 102 18.75 -11.23 -11.11
CA MET A 102 18.42 -12.06 -9.94
C MET A 102 18.05 -11.19 -8.73
N ILE A 103 17.06 -11.65 -7.99
CA ILE A 103 16.58 -11.02 -6.75
C ILE A 103 16.22 -12.11 -5.75
N ASN A 104 16.69 -12.00 -4.52
CA ASN A 104 16.14 -12.76 -3.40
C ASN A 104 14.98 -11.97 -2.80
N VAL A 105 13.83 -12.62 -2.66
CA VAL A 105 12.60 -12.06 -2.13
C VAL A 105 12.23 -12.81 -0.86
N VAL A 106 12.14 -12.08 0.25
CA VAL A 106 11.53 -12.54 1.50
C VAL A 106 10.27 -11.71 1.72
N GLY A 107 9.15 -12.37 1.98
CA GLY A 107 7.90 -11.65 2.18
C GLY A 107 6.70 -12.53 2.46
N PHE A 108 5.55 -11.89 2.46
CA PHE A 108 4.25 -12.54 2.63
C PHE A 108 3.52 -12.59 1.30
N VAL A 109 3.11 -13.79 0.87
CA VAL A 109 2.31 -13.96 -0.34
C VAL A 109 0.84 -14.12 -0.01
N GLN A 110 0.03 -13.41 -0.77
CA GLN A 110 -1.42 -13.55 -0.82
C GLN A 110 -1.82 -13.62 -2.30
N ASP A 111 -2.41 -14.75 -2.70
CA ASP A 111 -2.67 -15.09 -4.11
C ASP A 111 -1.37 -15.12 -4.95
N SER A 112 -1.05 -14.03 -5.64
CA SER A 112 0.19 -13.84 -6.41
C SER A 112 0.85 -12.48 -6.14
N THR A 113 0.38 -11.77 -5.12
CA THR A 113 0.95 -10.52 -4.64
C THR A 113 1.86 -10.81 -3.46
N ILE A 114 3.06 -10.24 -3.48
CA ILE A 114 4.02 -10.32 -2.38
C ILE A 114 4.10 -8.97 -1.69
N THR A 115 3.81 -8.95 -0.40
CA THR A 115 4.23 -7.84 0.48
C THR A 115 5.68 -8.11 0.89
N PRO A 116 6.65 -7.29 0.44
CA PRO A 116 8.05 -7.59 0.65
C PRO A 116 8.46 -7.19 2.08
N LEU A 117 9.11 -8.12 2.77
CA LEU A 117 9.83 -7.86 4.02
C LEU A 117 11.26 -7.43 3.71
N GLU A 118 11.86 -8.08 2.72
CA GLU A 118 13.23 -7.83 2.32
C GLU A 118 13.43 -8.22 0.85
N LEU A 119 14.22 -7.39 0.18
CA LEU A 119 14.67 -7.62 -1.18
C LEU A 119 16.20 -7.52 -1.21
N THR A 120 16.85 -8.52 -1.77
CA THR A 120 18.30 -8.57 -1.84
C THR A 120 18.75 -8.86 -3.27
N THR A 121 19.66 -8.04 -3.78
CA THR A 121 20.41 -8.30 -5.00
C THR A 121 21.84 -8.70 -4.63
N ASN A 122 22.69 -9.02 -5.61
CA ASN A 122 24.07 -9.48 -5.35
C ASN A 122 24.93 -8.48 -4.53
N TYR A 123 24.57 -7.20 -4.52
CA TYR A 123 25.39 -6.14 -3.95
C TYR A 123 24.70 -5.35 -2.85
N ASN A 124 23.36 -5.37 -2.81
CA ASN A 124 22.59 -4.46 -1.98
C ASN A 124 21.37 -5.18 -1.40
N ARG A 125 20.93 -4.68 -0.24
CA ARG A 125 19.79 -5.19 0.52
C ARG A 125 18.89 -4.02 0.87
N TRP A 126 17.60 -4.25 0.73
CA TRP A 126 16.55 -3.36 1.18
C TRP A 126 15.64 -4.14 2.12
N GLN A 127 15.27 -3.53 3.23
CA GLN A 127 14.37 -4.11 4.21
C GLN A 127 13.24 -3.14 4.48
N ASN A 128 12.04 -3.68 4.62
CA ASN A 128 10.89 -2.89 4.99
C ASN A 128 10.87 -2.72 6.52
N GLU A 129 11.31 -1.55 7.00
CA GLU A 129 11.40 -1.26 8.43
C GLU A 129 10.03 -1.16 9.13
N ASN A 130 8.94 -1.00 8.36
CA ASN A 130 7.60 -0.72 8.91
C ASN A 130 6.70 -1.97 9.04
N VAL A 131 7.00 -3.10 8.38
CA VAL A 131 6.08 -4.27 8.38
C VAL A 131 5.83 -4.84 9.78
N ASN A 132 6.81 -4.73 10.68
CA ASN A 132 6.66 -5.25 12.04
C ASN A 132 5.69 -4.41 12.90
N SER A 133 5.65 -3.08 12.75
CA SER A 133 4.67 -2.26 13.47
C SER A 133 3.25 -2.51 12.97
N ASP A 134 3.12 -2.74 11.68
CA ASP A 134 1.86 -2.88 10.97
C ASP A 134 1.19 -4.21 11.38
N PHE A 135 1.93 -5.33 11.29
CA PHE A 135 1.44 -6.64 11.72
C PHE A 135 1.15 -6.75 13.22
N GLN A 136 1.90 -6.07 14.08
CA GLN A 136 1.60 -6.05 15.52
C GLN A 136 0.31 -5.30 15.83
N SER A 137 0.00 -4.25 15.06
CA SER A 137 -1.21 -3.44 15.22
C SER A 137 -2.47 -4.19 14.76
N ILE A 138 -2.36 -5.03 13.71
CA ILE A 138 -3.44 -5.94 13.26
C ILE A 138 -3.66 -7.08 14.27
N ASN A 139 -2.58 -7.71 14.74
CA ASN A 139 -2.66 -8.86 15.65
C ASN A 139 -3.10 -8.46 17.08
N GLY A 140 -2.90 -7.21 17.46
CA GLY A 140 -3.23 -6.68 18.78
C GLY A 140 -4.73 -6.40 19.01
N ASN A 141 -5.58 -6.45 17.98
CA ASN A 141 -6.99 -6.08 18.12
C ASN A 141 -7.93 -6.85 17.16
N PRO A 142 -8.36 -8.09 17.49
CA PRO A 142 -9.59 -8.60 16.92
C PRO A 142 -10.73 -7.78 17.53
N ALA A 143 -11.11 -6.68 16.84
CA ALA A 143 -12.16 -5.81 17.31
C ALA A 143 -13.42 -6.63 17.62
N LYS A 144 -14.10 -6.25 18.71
CA LYS A 144 -15.42 -6.72 19.15
C LYS A 144 -16.51 -6.74 18.06
N ASN A 145 -16.24 -6.16 16.89
CA ASN A 145 -17.04 -6.28 15.69
C ASN A 145 -16.45 -7.37 14.81
N ARG A 146 -16.97 -8.60 14.98
CA ARG A 146 -16.73 -9.74 14.10
C ARG A 146 -17.08 -9.36 12.66
N LEU A 147 -16.11 -8.82 11.91
CA LEU A 147 -16.15 -8.81 10.46
C LEU A 147 -16.10 -10.28 10.05
N THR A 148 -17.26 -10.86 9.73
CA THR A 148 -17.35 -12.25 9.31
C THR A 148 -16.64 -12.41 7.98
N SER A 149 -15.60 -13.25 8.01
CA SER A 149 -14.87 -13.83 6.87
C SER A 149 -14.18 -12.86 5.91
N ARG A 150 -12.85 -12.78 6.00
CA ARG A 150 -11.96 -12.53 4.85
C ARG A 150 -10.47 -12.76 5.14
N SER A 151 -10.09 -13.64 6.08
CA SER A 151 -8.68 -13.99 6.23
C SER A 151 -8.25 -14.84 5.02
N LYS A 152 -7.84 -14.17 3.93
CA LYS A 152 -7.09 -14.81 2.86
C LYS A 152 -5.81 -15.38 3.50
N THR A 153 -5.50 -16.64 3.21
CA THR A 153 -4.29 -17.28 3.73
C THR A 153 -3.07 -16.50 3.26
N VAL A 154 -2.34 -15.93 4.21
CA VAL A 154 -1.05 -15.29 3.96
C VAL A 154 0.03 -16.32 4.28
N THR A 155 0.94 -16.56 3.33
CA THR A 155 2.04 -17.51 3.51
C THR A 155 3.36 -16.77 3.47
N GLN A 156 4.24 -17.01 4.44
CA GLN A 156 5.60 -16.49 4.35
C GLN A 156 6.38 -17.27 3.29
N ILE A 157 7.12 -16.55 2.45
CA ILE A 157 7.93 -17.11 1.38
C ILE A 157 9.33 -16.52 1.39
N GLU A 158 10.27 -17.32 0.91
CA GLU A 158 11.64 -16.93 0.61
C GLU A 158 12.08 -17.64 -0.67
N PHE A 159 12.53 -16.88 -1.67
CA PHE A 159 13.09 -17.47 -2.89
C PHE A 159 14.01 -16.52 -3.63
N THR A 160 14.99 -17.10 -4.35
CA THR A 160 15.72 -16.41 -5.40
C THR A 160 14.95 -16.52 -6.70
N GLY A 161 14.56 -15.40 -7.27
CA GLY A 161 13.82 -15.28 -8.52
C GLY A 161 14.53 -14.43 -9.57
N ILE A 162 13.87 -14.30 -10.71
CA ILE A 162 14.31 -13.46 -11.83
C ILE A 162 13.28 -12.35 -12.04
N VAL A 163 13.76 -11.11 -12.08
CA VAL A 163 12.91 -9.94 -12.36
C VAL A 163 12.46 -9.98 -13.81
N SER A 164 11.18 -10.16 -14.05
CA SER A 164 10.59 -10.26 -15.39
C SER A 164 10.09 -8.92 -15.92
N LYS A 165 9.54 -8.07 -15.04
CA LYS A 165 9.07 -6.71 -15.35
C LYS A 165 9.31 -5.76 -14.19
N LEU A 166 9.51 -4.49 -14.51
CA LEU A 166 9.71 -3.41 -13.55
C LEU A 166 8.96 -2.17 -14.03
N GLN A 167 8.20 -1.57 -13.13
CA GLN A 167 7.71 -0.22 -13.25
C GLN A 167 8.05 0.50 -11.94
N LEU A 168 9.20 1.16 -11.91
CA LEU A 168 9.70 1.84 -10.72
C LEU A 168 9.24 3.31 -10.72
N PRO A 169 8.93 3.88 -9.56
CA PRO A 169 8.64 5.31 -9.48
C PRO A 169 9.91 6.12 -9.71
N SER A 170 9.77 7.32 -10.26
CA SER A 170 10.80 8.34 -10.17
C SER A 170 10.81 8.98 -8.78
N LYS A 171 11.89 9.67 -8.43
CA LYS A 171 11.96 10.47 -7.20
C LYS A 171 10.84 11.53 -7.11
N ALA A 172 10.38 12.06 -8.24
CA ALA A 172 9.26 12.98 -8.29
C ALA A 172 7.93 12.27 -7.99
N ASP A 173 7.72 11.08 -8.55
CA ASP A 173 6.53 10.26 -8.29
C ASP A 173 6.41 9.90 -6.81
N VAL A 174 7.53 9.54 -6.17
CA VAL A 174 7.54 9.24 -4.73
C VAL A 174 7.22 10.47 -3.90
N ARG A 175 7.76 11.64 -4.24
CA ARG A 175 7.42 12.89 -3.52
C ARG A 175 5.95 13.24 -3.66
N LEU A 176 5.38 13.10 -4.86
CA LEU A 176 3.95 13.34 -5.09
C LEU A 176 3.05 12.31 -4.40
N ALA A 177 3.51 11.06 -4.30
CA ALA A 177 2.80 10.02 -3.55
C ALA A 177 2.89 10.20 -2.02
N ASN A 178 3.94 10.87 -1.53
CA ASN A 178 4.26 11.07 -0.12
C ASN A 178 4.10 12.53 0.36
N ASP A 179 3.50 13.43 -0.42
CA ASP A 179 3.27 14.82 -0.01
C ASP A 179 2.15 14.96 1.03
N PHE A 180 1.85 13.86 1.70
CA PHE A 180 0.89 13.76 2.77
C PHE A 180 1.37 12.74 3.80
N GLU A 181 1.14 13.03 5.08
CA GLU A 181 1.38 12.15 6.24
C GLU A 181 0.68 10.77 6.15
N THR A 182 -0.07 10.51 5.07
CA THR A 182 -0.96 9.38 4.84
C THR A 182 -0.27 8.07 4.46
N LEU A 183 0.92 8.08 3.85
CA LEU A 183 1.62 6.82 3.53
C LEU A 183 2.16 6.10 4.78
N GLN A 184 2.64 6.86 5.78
CA GLN A 184 2.97 6.31 7.09
C GLN A 184 1.72 5.67 7.72
N ALA A 185 0.57 6.34 7.71
CA ALA A 185 -0.66 5.80 8.29
C ALA A 185 -1.16 4.51 7.61
N VAL A 186 -1.08 4.40 6.28
CA VAL A 186 -1.52 3.18 5.57
C VAL A 186 -0.60 1.99 5.84
N GLN A 187 0.70 2.22 6.02
CA GLN A 187 1.61 1.20 6.56
C GLN A 187 1.07 0.76 7.94
N TYR A 188 0.87 1.68 8.88
CA TYR A 188 0.41 1.35 10.24
C TYR A 188 -0.95 0.64 10.39
N PHE A 189 -1.83 0.63 9.37
CA PHE A 189 -3.20 0.09 9.46
C PHE A 189 -3.49 -1.13 8.57
N ALA A 190 -2.57 -1.55 7.71
CA ALA A 190 -2.76 -2.68 6.78
C ALA A 190 -2.31 -4.01 7.39
#